data_AF-A0A418E729-F1
#
_entry.id   AF-A0A418E729-F1
#
_cell.length_a   1.000
_cell.length_b   1.000
_cell.length_c   1.000
_cell.angle_alpha   90.00
_cell.angle_beta   90.00
_cell.angle_gamma   90.00
#
_symmetry.space_group_name_H-M   'P 1'
#
loop_
_entity.id
_entity.type
_entity.pdbx_description
1 polymer ?
#
loop_
_entity_poly.entity_id
_entity_poly.type
_entity_poly.pdbx_seq_one_letter_code
_entity_poly.pdbx_strand_id
1 'polypeptide(L)'
;MLASVSCSSWYLTLVQPHLENDIWWPHFNATGVQTFLGDIVHSRMNLQRPQDTFLLLASNPPTLFQRYGQESTTMTVPPSSPRTILLGDIPFEGAILAIRSESLDTSLAYRTPFCWADFGRAFEMAHTIPRQQRCLQRDADNAAVFLESVLRNVNASDILDWELFDMLNQTLFTPLLDHHHASGAAWVASILTRHSLLPVSDEAAAWMSHGLARFTLQLQNKDAQLVEASILIEDALGIQQKITIRSIPPSSQAMPTTTSWTSLSLTSDMNAAASFSMSLVRGGLTDANALGLDWDTDILFPAGQGVPGMDLLRSHVGPLGSIDIRTIHIPPALAEYFLTFRESLYAFLESGNSSLLASYAHLTEPLVDPVPPTWGNLSYYGGNPMCPFMSAQSFVQPSFGITDDCTAQVPYAVHFRRESVVFALISSGLSMDQLGFVCNFSSTSSDQCLATLLAVLPLVTMWNESTAFGSQYHPPITAMSNLNISFMQFASAIDDTTRQSFLLQPLVAANDMWSFYGWVGIHEWLSGRREVYSFEGDIATLTVLTEPQDELALVANDLEISRKGCYYI
;
A
#
# COMPACT_ATOMS: atom_id res chain seq x y z
N MET A 1 4.86 -36.35 55.30
CA MET A 1 3.63 -35.52 55.26
C MET A 1 3.94 -34.03 55.22
N LEU A 2 4.59 -33.43 56.24
CA LEU A 2 4.92 -31.99 56.25
C LEU A 2 5.68 -31.51 55.00
N ALA A 3 6.75 -32.21 54.60
CA ALA A 3 7.50 -31.87 53.39
C ALA A 3 6.64 -31.90 52.12
N SER A 4 5.72 -32.87 52.01
CA SER A 4 4.79 -32.96 50.87
C SER A 4 3.82 -31.78 50.85
N VAL A 5 3.26 -31.40 52.02
CA VAL A 5 2.35 -30.25 52.12
C VAL A 5 3.10 -28.95 51.81
N SER A 6 4.32 -28.76 52.32
CA SER A 6 5.15 -27.60 52.01
C SER A 6 5.51 -27.53 50.53
N CYS A 7 5.85 -28.65 49.89
CA CYS A 7 6.09 -28.70 48.45
C CYS A 7 4.82 -28.40 47.63
N SER A 8 3.65 -28.89 48.05
CA SER A 8 2.37 -28.58 47.39
C SER A 8 2.00 -27.11 47.54
N SER A 9 2.15 -26.52 48.73
CA SER A 9 1.92 -25.09 48.94
C SER A 9 2.90 -24.22 48.13
N TRP A 10 4.17 -24.61 48.06
CA TRP A 10 5.16 -23.93 47.22
C TRP A 10 4.82 -24.05 45.72
N TYR A 11 4.39 -25.23 45.28
CA TYR A 11 3.95 -25.42 43.90
C TYR A 11 2.76 -24.52 43.54
N LEU A 12 1.78 -24.36 44.42
CA LEU A 12 0.68 -23.43 44.19
C LEU A 12 1.16 -21.99 44.04
N THR A 13 2.17 -21.55 44.79
CA THR A 13 2.75 -20.20 44.61
C THR A 13 3.48 -20.04 43.28
N LEU A 14 4.04 -21.12 42.72
CA LEU A 14 4.67 -21.09 41.40
C LEU A 14 3.64 -21.08 40.27
N VAL A 15 2.52 -21.79 40.43
CA VAL A 15 1.50 -21.95 39.40
C VAL A 15 0.48 -20.81 39.41
N GLN A 16 0.25 -20.15 40.55
CA GLN A 16 -0.75 -19.08 40.70
C GLN A 16 -0.71 -18.04 39.55
N PRO A 17 0.44 -17.49 39.13
CA PRO A 17 0.46 -16.49 38.04
C PRO A 17 -0.06 -17.05 36.71
N HIS A 18 0.14 -18.34 36.46
CA HIS A 18 -0.37 -19.02 35.26
C HIS A 18 -1.88 -19.27 35.32
N LEU A 19 -2.51 -19.21 36.49
CA LEU A 19 -3.97 -19.39 36.66
C LEU A 19 -4.74 -18.06 36.63
N GLU A 20 -4.12 -16.94 36.27
CA GLU A 20 -4.80 -15.64 36.24
C GLU A 20 -5.76 -15.50 35.05
N ASN A 21 -5.60 -16.31 34.01
CA ASN A 21 -6.37 -16.30 32.78
C ASN A 21 -6.43 -17.68 32.11
N ASP A 22 -7.36 -17.87 31.19
CA ASP A 22 -7.57 -19.14 30.48
C ASP A 22 -6.51 -19.42 29.38
N ILE A 23 -5.60 -18.48 29.12
CA ILE A 23 -4.46 -18.64 28.17
C ILE A 23 -3.26 -19.30 28.88
N TRP A 24 -3.27 -19.36 30.21
CA TRP A 24 -2.20 -19.93 31.03
C TRP A 24 -0.85 -19.19 30.92
N TRP A 25 -0.89 -17.96 30.41
CA TRP A 25 0.27 -17.09 30.30
C TRP A 25 0.29 -16.12 31.49
N PRO A 26 1.34 -16.17 32.35
CA PRO A 26 1.45 -15.27 33.49
C PRO A 26 1.33 -13.81 33.13
N HIS A 27 0.52 -13.07 33.89
CA HIS A 27 0.36 -11.62 33.76
C HIS A 27 -0.10 -11.17 32.36
N PHE A 28 -0.76 -12.06 31.60
CA PHE A 28 -1.38 -11.68 30.33
C PHE A 28 -2.50 -10.67 30.59
N ASN A 29 -2.34 -9.48 30.04
CA ASN A 29 -3.26 -8.36 30.18
C ASN A 29 -3.44 -7.63 28.85
N ALA A 30 -4.53 -6.87 28.75
CA ALA A 30 -4.85 -6.12 27.55
C ALA A 30 -3.81 -5.01 27.28
N THR A 31 -3.43 -4.27 28.32
CA THR A 31 -2.57 -3.07 28.18
C THR A 31 -1.08 -3.36 28.04
N GLY A 32 -0.65 -4.62 28.12
CA GLY A 32 0.75 -4.99 28.03
C GLY A 32 0.95 -6.09 27.00
N VAL A 33 0.74 -7.34 27.41
CA VAL A 33 1.07 -8.51 26.59
C VAL A 33 0.23 -8.56 25.31
N GLN A 34 -1.08 -8.30 25.40
CA GLN A 34 -1.94 -8.26 24.22
C GLN A 34 -1.48 -7.19 23.23
N THR A 35 -1.27 -5.96 23.69
CA THR A 35 -0.74 -4.85 22.87
C THR A 35 0.58 -5.22 22.20
N PHE A 36 1.53 -5.77 22.97
CA PHE A 36 2.85 -6.19 22.47
C PHE A 36 2.75 -7.22 21.35
N LEU A 37 1.90 -8.23 21.51
CA LEU A 37 1.67 -9.23 20.46
C LEU A 37 1.09 -8.61 19.20
N GLY A 38 0.11 -7.69 19.34
CA GLY A 38 -0.45 -6.94 18.23
C GLY A 38 0.61 -6.18 17.44
N ASP A 39 1.44 -5.39 18.14
CA ASP A 39 2.47 -4.56 17.51
C ASP A 39 3.56 -5.37 16.80
N ILE A 40 4.00 -6.48 17.41
CA ILE A 40 4.97 -7.38 16.77
C ILE A 40 4.38 -7.98 15.50
N VAL A 41 3.14 -8.46 15.56
CA VAL A 41 2.48 -9.07 14.41
C VAL A 41 2.29 -8.03 13.31
N HIS A 42 1.88 -6.81 13.63
CA HIS A 42 1.80 -5.71 12.67
C HIS A 42 3.16 -5.41 12.02
N SER A 43 4.22 -5.30 12.81
CA SER A 43 5.57 -5.04 12.29
C SER A 43 6.05 -6.13 11.33
N ARG A 44 5.66 -7.39 11.55
CA ARG A 44 6.04 -8.51 10.68
C ARG A 44 5.14 -8.59 9.43
N MET A 45 3.84 -8.42 9.59
CA MET A 45 2.89 -8.40 8.48
C MET A 45 3.17 -7.28 7.49
N ASN A 46 3.59 -6.10 7.97
CA ASN A 46 3.96 -4.97 7.11
C ASN A 46 5.12 -5.31 6.16
N LEU A 47 6.05 -6.16 6.58
CA LEU A 47 7.18 -6.60 5.75
C LEU A 47 6.81 -7.70 4.75
N GLN A 48 5.53 -8.04 4.61
CA GLN A 48 5.01 -9.04 3.66
C GLN A 48 5.68 -10.42 3.82
N ARG A 49 5.99 -10.80 5.07
CA ARG A 49 6.49 -12.12 5.43
C ARG A 49 5.46 -12.94 6.22
N PRO A 50 4.31 -13.30 5.63
CA PRO A 50 3.23 -13.98 6.35
C PRO A 50 3.56 -15.41 6.77
N GLN A 51 4.58 -16.05 6.19
CA GLN A 51 4.98 -17.42 6.51
C GLN A 51 6.16 -17.53 7.49
N ASP A 52 6.70 -16.40 7.96
CA ASP A 52 7.80 -16.43 8.92
C ASP A 52 7.29 -16.87 10.29
N THR A 53 7.62 -18.10 10.68
CA THR A 53 7.52 -18.50 12.09
C THR A 53 8.69 -17.86 12.83
N PHE A 54 8.39 -17.12 13.90
CA PHE A 54 9.43 -16.52 14.72
C PHE A 54 9.25 -16.91 16.19
N LEU A 55 10.37 -17.02 16.90
CA LEU A 55 10.38 -17.33 18.31
C LEU A 55 10.33 -16.01 19.10
N LEU A 56 9.21 -15.74 19.75
CA LEU A 56 9.02 -14.57 20.64
C LEU A 56 10.05 -14.52 21.77
N LEU A 57 10.56 -15.67 22.22
CA LEU A 57 11.51 -15.82 23.32
C LEU A 57 12.90 -16.30 22.84
N ALA A 58 13.29 -15.96 21.62
CA ALA A 58 14.66 -16.21 21.15
C ALA A 58 15.68 -15.43 22.01
N SER A 59 16.96 -15.79 21.91
CA SER A 59 18.07 -15.07 22.57
C SER A 59 18.08 -13.57 22.23
N ASN A 60 17.56 -13.21 21.06
CA ASN A 60 17.30 -11.85 20.60
C ASN A 60 15.82 -11.75 20.17
N PRO A 61 14.91 -11.41 21.08
CA PRO A 61 13.49 -11.31 20.74
C PRO A 61 13.26 -10.12 19.79
N PRO A 62 12.24 -10.19 18.91
CA PRO A 62 11.79 -9.00 18.19
C PRO A 62 11.31 -7.96 19.22
N THR A 63 12.07 -6.87 19.34
CA THR A 63 11.77 -5.76 20.26
C THR A 63 11.28 -4.54 19.49
N LEU A 64 10.42 -3.78 20.15
CA LEU A 64 9.93 -2.50 19.67
C LEU A 64 10.25 -1.44 20.72
N PHE A 65 10.53 -0.22 20.28
CA PHE A 65 10.79 0.89 21.17
C PHE A 65 9.49 1.43 21.79
N GLN A 66 8.87 0.64 22.67
CA GLN A 66 7.58 0.90 23.30
C GLN A 66 7.58 0.36 24.73
N ARG A 67 6.89 1.03 25.66
CA ARG A 67 6.79 0.61 27.07
C ARG A 67 5.46 -0.07 27.35
N TYR A 68 5.44 -1.40 27.31
CA TYR A 68 4.24 -2.22 27.57
C TYR A 68 3.89 -2.42 29.05
N GLY A 69 4.72 -1.96 29.98
CA GLY A 69 4.48 -2.05 31.42
C GLY A 69 3.65 -0.90 32.01
N GLN A 70 3.03 -0.04 31.19
CA GLN A 70 2.26 1.11 31.66
C GLN A 70 0.79 0.75 31.93
N GLU A 71 0.11 1.58 32.73
CA GLU A 71 -1.31 1.40 33.06
C GLU A 71 -2.22 1.42 31.81
N SER A 72 -1.82 2.16 30.78
CA SER A 72 -2.52 2.20 29.49
C SER A 72 -1.50 2.20 28.34
N THR A 73 -1.69 1.32 27.36
CA THR A 73 -0.99 1.36 26.08
C THR A 73 -1.96 1.05 24.94
N THR A 74 -1.58 1.42 23.72
CA THR A 74 -2.35 1.15 22.51
C THR A 74 -1.48 0.45 21.49
N MET A 75 -2.09 -0.43 20.70
CA MET A 75 -1.44 -1.05 19.56
C MET A 75 -1.29 -0.02 18.46
N THR A 76 -0.14 0.01 17.83
CA THR A 76 0.16 0.77 16.63
C THR A 76 -0.25 -0.06 15.41
N VAL A 77 -1.25 0.41 14.70
CA VAL A 77 -1.76 -0.23 13.47
C VAL A 77 -1.20 0.54 12.27
N PRO A 78 -0.38 -0.11 11.41
CA PRO A 78 0.09 0.50 10.18
C PRO A 78 -1.08 0.80 9.25
N PRO A 79 -1.26 2.06 8.80
CA PRO A 79 -2.38 2.43 7.94
C PRO A 79 -2.31 1.76 6.56
N SER A 80 -1.12 1.32 6.11
CA SER A 80 -0.88 0.53 4.90
C SER A 80 -1.42 -0.90 4.95
N SER A 81 -1.53 -1.48 6.15
CA SER A 81 -1.77 -2.92 6.34
C SER A 81 -3.04 -3.45 5.66
N PRO A 82 -4.19 -2.74 5.67
CA PRO A 82 -5.38 -3.19 4.95
C PRO A 82 -5.13 -3.36 3.45
N ARG A 83 -4.39 -2.42 2.84
CA ARG A 83 -4.07 -2.45 1.40
C ARG A 83 -3.08 -3.55 1.04
N THR A 84 -2.12 -3.84 1.92
CA THR A 84 -1.22 -4.99 1.73
C THR A 84 -2.00 -6.30 1.54
N ILE A 85 -3.14 -6.43 2.19
CA ILE A 85 -4.02 -7.61 2.08
C ILE A 85 -4.94 -7.49 0.86
N LEU A 86 -5.64 -6.37 0.73
CA LEU A 86 -6.68 -6.18 -0.31
C LEU A 86 -6.11 -6.02 -1.73
N LEU A 87 -4.87 -5.55 -1.85
CA LEU A 87 -4.15 -5.41 -3.12
C LEU A 87 -3.15 -6.56 -3.35
N GLY A 88 -3.13 -7.56 -2.46
CA GLY A 88 -2.45 -8.83 -2.67
C GLY A 88 -3.27 -9.79 -3.53
N ASP A 89 -2.74 -10.99 -3.75
CA ASP A 89 -3.46 -12.02 -4.49
C ASP A 89 -4.55 -12.65 -3.63
N ILE A 90 -5.81 -12.32 -3.95
CA ILE A 90 -6.98 -12.86 -3.25
C ILE A 90 -7.26 -14.27 -3.80
N PRO A 91 -7.45 -15.28 -2.93
CA PRO A 91 -7.86 -16.61 -3.36
C PRO A 91 -9.17 -16.55 -4.17
N PHE A 92 -9.26 -17.33 -5.25
CA PHE A 92 -10.41 -17.29 -6.15
C PHE A 92 -11.74 -17.54 -5.45
N GLU A 93 -11.80 -18.48 -4.51
CA GLU A 93 -12.99 -18.76 -3.74
C GLU A 93 -13.43 -17.55 -2.92
N GLY A 94 -12.47 -16.81 -2.35
CA GLY A 94 -12.72 -15.57 -1.62
C GLY A 94 -13.24 -14.47 -2.53
N ALA A 95 -12.61 -14.28 -3.70
CA ALA A 95 -13.03 -13.29 -4.69
C ALA A 95 -14.44 -13.59 -5.24
N ILE A 96 -14.73 -14.86 -5.57
CA ILE A 96 -16.03 -15.31 -6.05
C ILE A 96 -17.12 -15.07 -4.99
N LEU A 97 -16.86 -15.40 -3.73
CA LEU A 97 -17.80 -15.15 -2.64
C LEU A 97 -18.06 -13.65 -2.46
N ALA A 98 -17.03 -12.82 -2.54
CA ALA A 98 -17.16 -11.36 -2.44
C ALA A 98 -17.98 -10.77 -3.60
N ILE A 99 -17.74 -11.21 -4.84
CA ILE A 99 -18.53 -10.77 -6.00
C ILE A 99 -20.00 -11.19 -5.84
N ARG A 100 -20.26 -12.42 -5.38
CA ARG A 100 -21.62 -12.94 -5.17
C ARG A 100 -22.37 -12.29 -4.01
N SER A 101 -21.66 -11.68 -3.05
CA SER A 101 -22.28 -10.98 -1.93
C SER A 101 -22.69 -9.54 -2.27
N GLU A 102 -22.22 -9.00 -3.39
CA GLU A 102 -22.43 -7.62 -3.79
C GLU A 102 -23.43 -7.49 -4.94
N SER A 103 -24.00 -6.30 -5.09
CA SER A 103 -24.83 -5.99 -6.25
C SER A 103 -23.97 -5.85 -7.52
N LEU A 104 -24.58 -6.04 -8.69
CA LEU A 104 -23.92 -5.80 -9.97
C LEU A 104 -23.46 -4.34 -10.11
N ASP A 105 -24.27 -3.39 -9.63
CA ASP A 105 -23.91 -1.97 -9.61
C ASP A 105 -22.65 -1.71 -8.79
N THR A 106 -22.59 -2.24 -7.57
CA THR A 106 -21.41 -2.14 -6.69
C THR A 106 -20.17 -2.76 -7.34
N SER A 107 -20.31 -3.96 -7.91
CA SER A 107 -19.20 -4.69 -8.53
C SER A 107 -18.63 -3.95 -9.76
N LEU A 108 -19.48 -3.32 -10.57
CA LEU A 108 -19.08 -2.61 -11.79
C LEU A 108 -18.79 -1.13 -11.56
N ALA A 109 -19.19 -0.57 -10.42
CA ALA A 109 -18.81 0.76 -9.95
C ALA A 109 -17.43 0.77 -9.26
N TYR A 110 -16.89 -0.40 -8.91
CA TYR A 110 -15.50 -0.53 -8.47
C TYR A 110 -14.56 -0.15 -9.63
N ARG A 111 -13.44 0.53 -9.29
CA ARG A 111 -12.51 1.08 -10.28
C ARG A 111 -11.57 -0.01 -10.81
N THR A 112 -12.13 -0.90 -11.62
CA THR A 112 -11.40 -1.96 -12.32
C THR A 112 -11.32 -1.60 -13.80
N PRO A 113 -10.12 -1.26 -14.32
CA PRO A 113 -9.97 -0.99 -15.73
C PRO A 113 -9.86 -2.32 -16.48
N PHE A 114 -11.00 -2.83 -16.97
CA PHE A 114 -11.08 -4.12 -17.65
C PHE A 114 -10.17 -4.16 -18.89
N CYS A 115 -9.54 -5.32 -19.10
CA CYS A 115 -8.69 -5.59 -20.26
C CYS A 115 -9.43 -6.44 -21.31
N TRP A 116 -10.31 -7.32 -20.85
CA TRP A 116 -11.13 -8.18 -21.71
C TRP A 116 -12.54 -8.36 -21.19
N ALA A 117 -13.48 -8.57 -22.11
CA ALA A 117 -14.82 -8.99 -21.76
C ALA A 117 -14.83 -10.47 -21.34
N ASP A 118 -14.13 -11.33 -22.07
CA ASP A 118 -14.16 -12.80 -21.94
C ASP A 118 -12.85 -13.43 -21.46
N PHE A 119 -12.92 -14.57 -20.78
CA PHE A 119 -11.75 -15.36 -20.37
C PHE A 119 -10.91 -15.89 -21.54
N GLY A 120 -11.51 -15.99 -22.73
CA GLY A 120 -10.82 -16.34 -23.96
C GLY A 120 -9.89 -15.24 -24.49
N ARG A 121 -9.96 -14.03 -23.93
CA ARG A 121 -9.23 -12.83 -24.40
C ARG A 121 -9.56 -12.45 -25.84
N ALA A 122 -10.74 -12.84 -26.33
CA ALA A 122 -11.18 -12.56 -27.69
C ALA A 122 -11.71 -11.11 -27.85
N PHE A 123 -12.21 -10.53 -26.77
CA PHE A 123 -12.87 -9.22 -26.77
C PHE A 123 -12.09 -8.24 -25.91
N GLU A 124 -11.20 -7.49 -26.54
CA GLU A 124 -10.34 -6.50 -25.90
C GLU A 124 -11.13 -5.23 -25.50
N MET A 125 -10.83 -4.66 -24.32
CA MET A 125 -11.60 -3.54 -23.75
C MET A 125 -10.75 -2.35 -23.27
N ALA A 126 -9.41 -2.44 -23.28
CA ALA A 126 -8.60 -1.33 -22.79
C ALA A 126 -8.79 -0.05 -23.62
N HIS A 127 -8.69 1.12 -23.00
CA HIS A 127 -8.84 2.41 -23.70
C HIS A 127 -7.82 2.63 -24.82
N THR A 128 -6.57 2.19 -24.65
CA THR A 128 -5.49 2.39 -25.62
C THR A 128 -4.85 1.08 -26.09
N ILE A 129 -4.23 1.09 -27.28
CA ILE A 129 -3.47 -0.06 -27.80
C ILE A 129 -2.31 -0.42 -26.87
N PRO A 130 -1.46 0.53 -26.41
CA PRO A 130 -0.35 0.19 -25.53
C PRO A 130 -0.81 -0.37 -24.19
N ARG A 131 -1.93 0.12 -23.62
CA ARG A 131 -2.54 -0.49 -22.44
C ARG A 131 -3.00 -1.91 -22.69
N GLN A 132 -3.65 -2.19 -23.83
CA GLN A 132 -4.06 -3.56 -24.18
C GLN A 132 -2.85 -4.51 -24.28
N GLN A 133 -1.74 -4.04 -24.84
CA GLN A 133 -0.49 -4.81 -24.88
C GLN A 133 0.10 -5.04 -23.48
N ARG A 134 0.02 -4.03 -22.60
CA ARG A 134 0.43 -4.14 -21.20
C ARG A 134 -0.44 -5.15 -20.44
N CYS A 135 -1.76 -5.16 -20.67
CA CYS A 135 -2.66 -6.19 -20.16
C CYS A 135 -2.20 -7.59 -20.60
N LEU A 136 -1.92 -7.81 -21.89
CA LEU A 136 -1.44 -9.11 -22.40
C LEU A 136 -0.12 -9.55 -21.74
N GLN A 137 0.78 -8.62 -21.46
CA GLN A 137 2.10 -8.92 -20.88
C GLN A 137 2.06 -9.16 -19.37
N ARG A 138 1.15 -8.51 -18.65
CA ARG A 138 1.17 -8.47 -17.17
C ARG A 138 -0.07 -9.01 -16.49
N ASP A 139 -1.25 -8.95 -17.11
CA ASP A 139 -2.54 -9.30 -16.50
C ASP A 139 -3.30 -10.40 -17.23
N ALA A 140 -2.68 -11.08 -18.19
CA ALA A 140 -3.32 -12.20 -18.90
C ALA A 140 -3.73 -13.36 -17.96
N ASP A 141 -3.11 -13.47 -16.79
CA ASP A 141 -3.40 -14.43 -15.73
C ASP A 141 -4.23 -13.86 -14.57
N ASN A 142 -4.56 -12.56 -14.60
CA ASN A 142 -5.27 -11.86 -13.53
C ASN A 142 -6.78 -11.86 -13.77
N ALA A 143 -7.53 -12.70 -13.07
CA ALA A 143 -8.97 -12.80 -13.20
C ALA A 143 -9.71 -11.46 -12.95
N ALA A 144 -9.12 -10.55 -12.16
CA ALA A 144 -9.74 -9.26 -11.85
C ALA A 144 -9.96 -8.35 -13.06
N VAL A 145 -9.15 -8.45 -14.12
CA VAL A 145 -9.28 -7.58 -15.31
C VAL A 145 -10.20 -8.15 -16.39
N PHE A 146 -10.91 -9.25 -16.10
CA PHE A 146 -11.87 -9.88 -16.99
C PHE A 146 -13.30 -9.59 -16.54
N LEU A 147 -14.10 -8.95 -17.38
CA LEU A 147 -15.50 -8.66 -17.05
C LEU A 147 -16.31 -9.93 -16.82
N GLU A 148 -15.99 -11.01 -17.53
CA GLU A 148 -16.58 -12.33 -17.36
C GLU A 148 -16.46 -12.85 -15.92
N SER A 149 -15.42 -12.48 -15.16
CA SER A 149 -15.29 -12.86 -13.75
C SER A 149 -16.45 -12.34 -12.88
N VAL A 150 -16.97 -11.16 -13.20
CA VAL A 150 -18.11 -10.55 -12.52
C VAL A 150 -19.41 -11.14 -13.07
N LEU A 151 -19.61 -11.10 -14.39
CA LEU A 151 -20.88 -11.49 -15.03
C LEU A 151 -21.23 -12.97 -14.84
N ARG A 152 -20.23 -13.86 -14.67
CA ARG A 152 -20.47 -15.28 -14.35
C ARG A 152 -20.93 -15.52 -12.92
N ASN A 153 -20.67 -14.57 -12.03
CA ASN A 153 -20.99 -14.65 -10.61
C ASN A 153 -22.25 -13.87 -10.22
N VAL A 154 -23.00 -13.39 -11.22
CA VAL A 154 -24.33 -12.79 -11.05
C VAL A 154 -25.35 -13.62 -11.85
N ASN A 155 -26.57 -13.79 -11.32
CA ASN A 155 -27.61 -14.55 -12.05
C ASN A 155 -28.00 -13.81 -13.32
N ALA A 156 -28.34 -14.56 -14.37
CA ALA A 156 -28.74 -13.96 -15.64
C ALA A 156 -29.98 -13.05 -15.51
N SER A 157 -30.95 -13.41 -14.66
CA SER A 157 -32.10 -12.55 -14.35
C SER A 157 -31.68 -11.21 -13.79
N ASP A 158 -30.74 -11.20 -12.84
CA ASP A 158 -30.30 -10.00 -12.14
C ASP A 158 -29.51 -9.07 -13.07
N ILE A 159 -28.83 -9.62 -14.09
CA ILE A 159 -28.19 -8.84 -15.17
C ILE A 159 -29.23 -8.20 -16.07
N LEU A 160 -30.27 -8.95 -16.47
CA LEU A 160 -31.34 -8.47 -17.36
C LEU A 160 -32.23 -7.41 -16.69
N ASP A 161 -32.46 -7.56 -15.38
CA ASP A 161 -33.26 -6.64 -14.57
C ASP A 161 -32.44 -5.45 -14.03
N TRP A 162 -31.13 -5.39 -14.33
CA TRP A 162 -30.26 -4.31 -13.87
C TRP A 162 -30.62 -2.98 -14.54
N GLU A 163 -30.67 -1.90 -13.77
CA GLU A 163 -31.05 -0.55 -14.26
C GLU A 163 -30.18 -0.05 -15.41
N LEU A 164 -28.90 -0.43 -15.43
CA LEU A 164 -27.95 -0.05 -16.50
C LEU A 164 -27.84 -1.11 -17.61
N PHE A 165 -28.74 -2.10 -17.67
CA PHE A 165 -28.71 -3.15 -18.69
C PHE A 165 -28.77 -2.59 -20.11
N ASP A 166 -29.64 -1.62 -20.38
CA ASP A 166 -29.76 -1.03 -21.73
C ASP A 166 -28.44 -0.41 -22.19
N MET A 167 -27.73 0.26 -21.27
CA MET A 167 -26.43 0.84 -21.53
C MET A 167 -25.38 -0.27 -21.78
N LEU A 168 -25.35 -1.31 -20.94
CA LEU A 168 -24.45 -2.46 -21.12
C LEU A 168 -24.69 -3.14 -22.46
N ASN A 169 -25.96 -3.33 -22.81
CA ASN A 169 -26.38 -3.95 -24.06
C ASN A 169 -25.96 -3.10 -25.27
N GLN A 170 -26.11 -1.78 -25.19
CA GLN A 170 -25.71 -0.86 -26.26
C GLN A 170 -24.19 -0.80 -26.45
N THR A 171 -23.41 -0.73 -25.36
CA THR A 171 -21.97 -0.46 -25.44
C THR A 171 -21.09 -1.71 -25.48
N LEU A 172 -21.64 -2.88 -25.10
CA LEU A 172 -20.89 -4.15 -25.04
C LEU A 172 -21.56 -5.25 -25.88
N PHE A 173 -22.78 -5.68 -25.56
CA PHE A 173 -23.37 -6.88 -26.17
C PHE A 173 -23.74 -6.69 -27.64
N THR A 174 -24.39 -5.58 -28.00
CA THR A 174 -24.75 -5.30 -29.40
C THR A 174 -23.52 -5.23 -30.31
N PRO A 175 -22.45 -4.49 -29.96
CA PRO A 175 -21.20 -4.52 -30.73
C PRO A 175 -20.59 -5.92 -30.90
N LEU A 176 -20.65 -6.77 -29.87
CA LEU A 176 -20.16 -8.15 -29.94
C LEU A 176 -20.97 -9.01 -30.93
N LEU A 177 -22.29 -8.84 -30.96
CA LEU A 177 -23.17 -9.53 -31.91
C LEU A 177 -22.93 -9.07 -33.36
N ASP A 178 -22.67 -7.78 -33.54
CA ASP A 178 -22.49 -7.17 -34.86
C ASP A 178 -21.09 -7.42 -35.44
N HIS A 179 -20.05 -7.47 -34.62
CA HIS A 179 -18.65 -7.57 -35.10
C HIS A 179 -18.03 -8.95 -34.91
N HIS A 180 -18.38 -9.67 -33.84
CA HIS A 180 -17.82 -10.98 -33.52
C HIS A 180 -18.80 -12.13 -33.76
N HIS A 181 -19.97 -11.83 -34.35
CA HIS A 181 -21.05 -12.73 -34.79
C HIS A 181 -21.12 -14.06 -34.03
N ALA A 182 -20.41 -15.09 -34.48
CA ALA A 182 -20.48 -16.43 -33.88
C ALA A 182 -19.86 -16.52 -32.48
N SER A 183 -18.66 -15.96 -32.26
CA SER A 183 -18.01 -16.00 -30.94
C SER A 183 -18.67 -15.02 -29.98
N GLY A 184 -19.04 -13.83 -30.46
CA GLY A 184 -19.78 -12.84 -29.68
C GLY A 184 -21.13 -13.38 -29.20
N ALA A 185 -21.94 -13.93 -30.12
CA ALA A 185 -23.24 -14.51 -29.77
C ALA A 185 -23.12 -15.71 -28.81
N ALA A 186 -22.12 -16.57 -29.01
CA ALA A 186 -21.88 -17.70 -28.10
C ALA A 186 -21.54 -17.24 -26.69
N TRP A 187 -20.67 -16.23 -26.54
CA TRP A 187 -20.30 -15.68 -25.24
C TRP A 187 -21.47 -14.96 -24.56
N VAL A 188 -22.17 -14.07 -25.28
CA VAL A 188 -23.36 -13.37 -24.75
C VAL A 188 -24.43 -14.37 -24.29
N ALA A 189 -24.68 -15.42 -25.08
CA ALA A 189 -25.60 -16.48 -24.68
C ALA A 189 -25.13 -17.22 -23.42
N SER A 190 -23.84 -17.51 -23.29
CA SER A 190 -23.28 -18.17 -22.10
C SER A 190 -23.46 -17.36 -20.80
N ILE A 191 -23.53 -16.04 -20.92
CA ILE A 191 -23.80 -15.13 -19.80
C ILE A 191 -25.31 -15.01 -19.52
N LEU A 192 -26.11 -14.65 -20.52
CA LEU A 192 -27.51 -14.24 -20.35
C LEU A 192 -28.52 -15.40 -20.33
N THR A 193 -28.14 -16.61 -20.72
CA THR A 193 -29.05 -17.78 -20.72
C THR A 193 -28.79 -18.77 -19.60
N ARG A 194 -27.88 -18.43 -18.67
CA ARG A 194 -27.47 -19.31 -17.57
C ARG A 194 -28.58 -19.46 -16.52
N HIS A 195 -28.94 -20.70 -16.21
CA HIS A 195 -30.02 -21.00 -15.25
C HIS A 195 -29.59 -20.93 -13.78
N SER A 196 -28.33 -21.23 -13.46
CA SER A 196 -27.81 -21.25 -12.09
C SER A 196 -26.32 -20.95 -12.05
N LEU A 197 -25.85 -20.37 -10.95
CA LEU A 197 -24.42 -20.21 -10.68
C LEU A 197 -23.77 -21.57 -10.40
N LEU A 198 -22.52 -21.74 -10.83
CA LEU A 198 -21.72 -22.91 -10.43
C LEU A 198 -21.39 -22.86 -8.94
N PRO A 199 -21.17 -24.02 -8.28
CA PRO A 199 -20.51 -24.06 -6.98
C PRO A 199 -19.20 -23.25 -7.00
N VAL A 200 -18.85 -22.63 -5.88
CA VAL A 200 -17.67 -21.73 -5.79
C VAL A 200 -16.38 -22.44 -6.23
N SER A 201 -16.19 -23.70 -5.81
CA SER A 201 -15.05 -24.53 -6.22
C SER A 201 -14.98 -24.77 -7.72
N ASP A 202 -16.14 -24.97 -8.36
CA ASP A 202 -16.24 -25.31 -9.78
C ASP A 202 -16.03 -24.07 -10.65
N GLU A 203 -16.49 -22.90 -10.18
CA GLU A 203 -16.21 -21.61 -10.83
C GLU A 203 -14.73 -21.24 -10.70
N ALA A 204 -14.11 -21.44 -9.54
CA ALA A 204 -12.67 -21.28 -9.37
C ALA A 204 -11.88 -22.22 -10.30
N ALA A 205 -12.31 -23.48 -10.42
CA ALA A 205 -11.73 -24.43 -11.36
C ALA A 205 -11.91 -24.00 -12.83
N ALA A 206 -13.04 -23.39 -13.18
CA ALA A 206 -13.26 -22.82 -14.50
C ALA A 206 -12.26 -21.68 -14.77
N TRP A 207 -12.08 -20.74 -13.84
CA TRP A 207 -11.09 -19.66 -13.98
C TRP A 207 -9.68 -20.22 -14.22
N MET A 208 -9.26 -21.20 -13.42
CA MET A 208 -7.97 -21.87 -13.58
C MET A 208 -7.84 -22.58 -14.94
N SER A 209 -8.92 -23.19 -15.45
CA SER A 209 -8.91 -23.87 -16.75
C SER A 209 -8.67 -22.91 -17.93
N HIS A 210 -8.96 -21.62 -17.75
CA HIS A 210 -8.66 -20.56 -18.72
C HIS A 210 -7.24 -19.96 -18.58
N GLY A 211 -6.42 -20.52 -17.67
CA GLY A 211 -5.06 -20.06 -17.41
C GLY A 211 -4.99 -18.84 -16.51
N LEU A 212 -6.05 -18.55 -15.75
CA LEU A 212 -6.04 -17.51 -14.72
C LEU A 212 -5.39 -18.09 -13.45
N ALA A 213 -4.52 -17.30 -12.80
CA ALA A 213 -3.73 -17.74 -11.66
C ALA A 213 -3.87 -16.83 -10.42
N ARG A 214 -4.30 -15.57 -10.61
CA ARG A 214 -4.40 -14.59 -9.51
C ARG A 214 -5.60 -13.68 -9.66
N PHE A 215 -6.08 -13.14 -8.55
CA PHE A 215 -7.10 -12.09 -8.52
C PHE A 215 -6.53 -10.93 -7.73
N THR A 216 -6.06 -9.90 -8.45
CA THR A 216 -5.37 -8.75 -7.85
C THR A 216 -6.05 -7.47 -8.33
N LEU A 217 -6.55 -6.68 -7.39
CA LEU A 217 -7.18 -5.37 -7.66
C LEU A 217 -6.12 -4.27 -7.74
N GLN A 218 -6.45 -3.17 -8.43
CA GLN A 218 -5.62 -1.96 -8.44
C GLN A 218 -5.96 -1.06 -7.25
N LEU A 219 -5.02 -0.17 -6.90
CA LEU A 219 -5.28 0.87 -5.90
C LEU A 219 -6.41 1.77 -6.38
N GLN A 220 -7.43 1.94 -5.54
CA GLN A 220 -8.48 2.94 -5.69
C GLN A 220 -8.64 3.66 -4.34
N ASN A 221 -9.12 4.90 -4.36
CA ASN A 221 -9.40 5.64 -3.12
C ASN A 221 -10.84 6.13 -2.98
N LYS A 222 -11.74 5.72 -3.89
CA LYS A 222 -13.18 6.01 -3.79
C LYS A 222 -13.84 5.31 -2.59
N ASP A 223 -13.41 4.09 -2.28
CA ASP A 223 -13.97 3.25 -1.22
C ASP A 223 -12.90 2.96 -0.16
N ALA A 224 -13.29 3.07 1.12
CA ALA A 224 -12.38 2.86 2.23
C ALA A 224 -11.91 1.39 2.29
N GLN A 225 -10.60 1.20 2.41
CA GLN A 225 -9.98 -0.13 2.53
C GLN A 225 -9.93 -0.55 3.99
N LEU A 226 -10.95 -1.28 4.42
CA LEU A 226 -11.10 -1.72 5.80
C LEU A 226 -10.91 -3.23 5.90
N VAL A 227 -10.10 -3.66 6.86
CA VAL A 227 -9.92 -5.08 7.16
C VAL A 227 -9.83 -5.27 8.67
N GLU A 228 -10.62 -6.20 9.19
CA GLU A 228 -10.51 -6.68 10.57
C GLU A 228 -9.47 -7.81 10.62
N ALA A 229 -8.57 -7.79 11.62
CA ALA A 229 -7.61 -8.87 11.82
C ALA A 229 -7.53 -9.28 13.28
N SER A 230 -7.30 -10.58 13.47
CA SER A 230 -7.16 -11.21 14.76
C SER A 230 -6.06 -12.26 14.72
N ILE A 231 -5.42 -12.49 15.86
CA ILE A 231 -4.50 -13.61 16.06
C ILE A 231 -5.20 -14.71 16.83
N LEU A 232 -4.74 -15.94 16.62
CA LEU A 232 -5.15 -17.10 17.39
C LEU A 232 -4.01 -17.48 18.33
N ILE A 233 -4.27 -17.46 19.63
CA ILE A 233 -3.34 -17.94 20.65
C ILE A 233 -3.75 -19.35 21.02
N GLU A 234 -2.85 -20.31 20.85
CA GLU A 234 -3.02 -21.69 21.30
C GLU A 234 -2.18 -21.92 22.55
N ASP A 235 -2.82 -22.38 23.63
CA ASP A 235 -2.14 -22.71 24.88
C ASP A 235 -1.49 -24.11 24.85
N ALA A 236 -0.80 -24.48 25.93
CA ALA A 236 -0.16 -25.79 26.05
C ALA A 236 -1.14 -26.98 26.11
N LEU A 237 -2.44 -26.73 26.28
CA LEU A 237 -3.51 -27.73 26.30
C LEU A 237 -4.22 -27.84 24.93
N GLY A 238 -3.83 -27.03 23.95
CA GLY A 238 -4.45 -26.96 22.63
C GLY A 238 -5.74 -26.14 22.59
N ILE A 239 -6.02 -25.34 23.62
CA ILE A 239 -7.16 -24.42 23.65
C ILE A 239 -6.78 -23.17 22.85
N GLN A 240 -7.62 -22.82 21.89
CA GLN A 240 -7.43 -21.69 21.01
C GLN A 240 -8.31 -20.52 21.42
N GLN A 241 -7.70 -19.33 21.55
CA GLN A 241 -8.40 -18.08 21.84
C GLN A 241 -8.08 -17.03 20.78
N LYS A 242 -9.13 -16.41 20.24
CA LYS A 242 -9.03 -15.38 19.22
C LYS A 242 -8.92 -14.01 19.88
N ILE A 243 -7.93 -13.22 19.46
CA ILE A 243 -7.67 -11.88 19.97
C ILE A 243 -7.62 -10.90 18.80
N THR A 244 -8.36 -9.81 18.88
CA THR A 244 -8.37 -8.76 17.87
C THR A 244 -7.09 -7.94 17.97
N ILE A 245 -6.41 -7.79 16.83
CA ILE A 245 -5.19 -6.97 16.71
C ILE A 245 -5.42 -5.76 15.82
N ARG A 246 -6.45 -5.78 14.97
CA ARG A 246 -6.83 -4.65 14.13
C ARG A 246 -8.33 -4.60 13.93
N SER A 247 -8.89 -3.44 14.21
CA SER A 247 -10.26 -3.09 13.83
C SER A 247 -10.28 -1.60 13.49
N ILE A 248 -10.63 -1.27 12.24
CA ILE A 248 -10.79 0.11 11.80
C ILE A 248 -12.29 0.31 11.61
N PRO A 249 -12.94 1.16 12.42
CA PRO A 249 -14.37 1.40 12.26
C PRO A 249 -14.62 2.08 10.92
N PRO A 250 -15.74 1.78 10.25
CA PRO A 250 -16.14 2.53 9.06
C PRO A 250 -16.25 4.02 9.38
N SER A 251 -15.57 4.87 8.61
CA SER A 251 -15.71 6.32 8.71
C SER A 251 -16.90 6.77 7.88
N SER A 252 -17.67 7.75 8.36
CA SER A 252 -18.69 8.44 7.58
C SER A 252 -18.11 9.48 6.62
N GLN A 253 -16.79 9.69 6.65
CA GLN A 253 -16.12 10.65 5.78
C GLN A 253 -16.04 10.09 4.36
N ALA A 254 -16.54 10.86 3.40
CA ALA A 254 -16.40 10.51 1.99
C ALA A 254 -14.91 10.39 1.64
N MET A 255 -14.55 9.29 1.01
CA MET A 255 -13.19 9.12 0.54
C MET A 255 -12.98 9.90 -0.78
N PRO A 256 -11.76 10.38 -1.05
CA PRO A 256 -11.49 11.11 -2.28
C PRO A 256 -11.63 10.23 -3.53
N THR A 257 -11.96 10.81 -4.68
CA THR A 257 -12.07 10.06 -5.93
C THR A 257 -10.89 10.27 -6.87
N THR A 258 -9.72 10.66 -6.37
CA THR A 258 -8.59 11.15 -7.19
C THR A 258 -7.95 10.07 -8.07
N THR A 259 -8.11 8.79 -7.72
CA THR A 259 -7.73 7.68 -8.62
C THR A 259 -8.47 7.68 -9.96
N SER A 260 -9.56 8.46 -10.11
CA SER A 260 -10.25 8.66 -11.39
C SER A 260 -9.40 9.24 -12.50
N TRP A 261 -8.34 9.98 -12.17
CA TRP A 261 -7.41 10.51 -13.16
C TRP A 261 -6.54 9.41 -13.81
N THR A 262 -6.44 8.24 -13.17
CA THR A 262 -5.62 7.11 -13.64
C THR A 262 -6.45 6.06 -14.38
N SER A 263 -7.60 5.67 -13.83
CA SER A 263 -8.50 4.66 -14.38
C SER A 263 -9.95 4.94 -13.95
N LEU A 264 -10.93 4.41 -14.68
CA LEU A 264 -12.35 4.58 -14.38
C LEU A 264 -13.03 3.23 -14.04
N SER A 265 -14.26 3.32 -13.54
CA SER A 265 -15.12 2.14 -13.36
C SER A 265 -15.81 1.82 -14.69
N LEU A 266 -16.21 0.56 -14.89
CA LEU A 266 -16.93 0.16 -16.10
C LEU A 266 -18.22 0.97 -16.30
N THR A 267 -18.94 1.29 -15.22
CA THR A 267 -20.14 2.14 -15.30
C THR A 267 -19.84 3.54 -15.85
N SER A 268 -18.67 4.09 -15.55
CA SER A 268 -18.24 5.40 -16.07
C SER A 268 -17.85 5.29 -17.55
N ASP A 269 -17.15 4.22 -17.92
CA ASP A 269 -16.77 3.94 -19.31
C ASP A 269 -18.00 3.68 -20.18
N MET A 270 -19.00 2.93 -19.68
CA MET A 270 -20.28 2.72 -20.34
C MET A 270 -21.02 4.03 -20.59
N ASN A 271 -21.07 4.92 -19.60
CA ASN A 271 -21.74 6.22 -19.75
C ASN A 271 -21.03 7.11 -20.79
N ALA A 272 -19.70 7.14 -20.77
CA ALA A 272 -18.92 7.81 -21.80
C ALA A 272 -19.18 7.19 -23.18
N ALA A 273 -19.14 5.86 -23.28
CA ALA A 273 -19.35 5.14 -24.53
C ALA A 273 -20.73 5.35 -25.13
N ALA A 274 -21.78 5.31 -24.31
CA ALA A 274 -23.14 5.60 -24.74
C ALA A 274 -23.29 7.04 -25.27
N SER A 275 -22.65 8.02 -24.61
CA SER A 275 -22.69 9.43 -25.01
C SER A 275 -22.08 9.70 -26.38
N PHE A 276 -21.06 8.92 -26.76
CA PHE A 276 -20.39 9.00 -28.07
C PHE A 276 -20.88 7.94 -29.07
N SER A 277 -21.89 7.14 -28.71
CA SER A 277 -22.39 6.02 -29.52
C SER A 277 -21.29 5.04 -29.94
N MET A 278 -20.36 4.75 -29.03
CA MET A 278 -19.20 3.91 -29.26
C MET A 278 -19.27 2.57 -28.53
N SER A 279 -18.54 1.58 -29.05
CA SER A 279 -18.32 0.28 -28.44
C SER A 279 -17.20 0.35 -27.40
N LEU A 280 -17.38 -0.33 -26.26
CA LEU A 280 -16.32 -0.61 -25.30
C LEU A 280 -15.37 -1.72 -25.77
N VAL A 281 -15.85 -2.59 -26.66
CA VAL A 281 -15.03 -3.64 -27.29
C VAL A 281 -14.24 -3.03 -28.44
N ARG A 282 -12.92 -3.21 -28.41
CA ARG A 282 -11.98 -2.79 -29.44
C ARG A 282 -12.05 -3.68 -30.68
N GLY A 283 -11.60 -3.15 -31.81
CA GLY A 283 -11.48 -3.86 -33.09
C GLY A 283 -12.75 -3.82 -33.96
N GLY A 284 -13.81 -3.19 -33.47
CA GLY A 284 -15.06 -2.96 -34.19
C GLY A 284 -15.03 -1.69 -35.05
N LEU A 285 -16.12 -1.43 -35.78
CA LEU A 285 -16.28 -0.20 -36.59
C LEU A 285 -16.73 1.01 -35.77
N THR A 286 -17.15 0.79 -34.53
CA THR A 286 -17.71 1.80 -33.63
C THR A 286 -16.88 1.97 -32.36
N ASP A 287 -15.68 1.40 -32.27
CA ASP A 287 -14.79 1.68 -31.14
C ASP A 287 -14.21 3.11 -31.24
N ALA A 288 -13.67 3.64 -30.14
CA ALA A 288 -13.13 5.00 -30.09
C ALA A 288 -12.07 5.27 -31.19
N ASN A 289 -11.19 4.30 -31.44
CA ASN A 289 -10.13 4.44 -32.43
C ASN A 289 -10.67 4.48 -33.87
N ALA A 290 -11.67 3.67 -34.21
CA ALA A 290 -12.35 3.68 -35.50
C ALA A 290 -13.10 5.00 -35.76
N LEU A 291 -13.61 5.63 -34.68
CA LEU A 291 -14.24 6.95 -34.72
C LEU A 291 -13.23 8.12 -34.72
N GLY A 292 -11.94 7.84 -34.55
CA GLY A 292 -10.89 8.86 -34.45
C GLY A 292 -10.96 9.69 -33.16
N LEU A 293 -11.47 9.10 -32.08
CA LEU A 293 -11.58 9.70 -30.75
C LEU A 293 -10.50 9.16 -29.82
N ASP A 294 -9.93 10.05 -29.02
CA ASP A 294 -9.02 9.73 -27.92
C ASP A 294 -9.77 9.67 -26.58
N TRP A 295 -9.60 8.58 -25.84
CA TRP A 295 -10.25 8.37 -24.54
C TRP A 295 -9.87 9.45 -23.52
N ASP A 296 -8.62 9.93 -23.52
CA ASP A 296 -8.17 10.97 -22.60
C ASP A 296 -8.64 12.35 -23.08
N THR A 297 -8.25 12.78 -24.28
CA THR A 297 -8.39 14.18 -24.68
C THR A 297 -9.71 14.55 -25.35
N ASP A 298 -10.48 13.60 -25.89
CA ASP A 298 -11.76 13.89 -26.52
C ASP A 298 -12.95 13.50 -25.63
N ILE A 299 -12.78 12.41 -24.86
CA ILE A 299 -13.89 11.76 -24.14
C ILE A 299 -13.88 12.11 -22.65
N LEU A 300 -12.81 11.76 -21.91
CA LEU A 300 -12.81 11.83 -20.45
C LEU A 300 -12.35 13.18 -19.90
N PHE A 301 -11.26 13.74 -20.43
CA PHE A 301 -10.61 14.94 -19.90
C PHE A 301 -10.35 16.01 -20.98
N PRO A 302 -11.36 16.41 -21.78
CA PRO A 302 -11.19 17.36 -22.88
C PRO A 302 -10.77 18.77 -22.43
N ALA A 303 -11.15 19.17 -21.21
CA ALA A 303 -10.75 20.45 -20.63
C ALA A 303 -9.31 20.46 -20.07
N GLY A 304 -8.58 19.34 -20.16
CA GLY A 304 -7.27 19.17 -19.54
C GLY A 304 -6.08 19.67 -20.36
N GLN A 305 -6.27 20.11 -21.61
CA GLN A 305 -5.17 20.56 -22.46
C GLN A 305 -4.64 21.93 -22.00
N GLY A 306 -3.31 22.08 -21.93
CA GLY A 306 -2.66 23.33 -21.51
C GLY A 306 -2.53 23.49 -19.99
N VAL A 307 -2.96 22.49 -19.22
CA VAL A 307 -2.75 22.42 -17.78
C VAL A 307 -1.40 21.74 -17.53
N PRO A 308 -0.39 22.44 -16.96
CA PRO A 308 0.98 21.93 -16.93
C PRO A 308 1.15 20.52 -16.33
N GLY A 309 0.50 20.22 -15.21
CA GLY A 309 0.60 18.88 -14.61
C GLY A 309 -0.03 17.78 -15.48
N MET A 310 -1.14 18.05 -16.16
CA MET A 310 -1.77 17.09 -17.09
C MET A 310 -0.93 16.88 -18.34
N ASP A 311 -0.41 17.97 -18.93
CA ASP A 311 0.44 17.90 -20.13
C ASP A 311 1.74 17.14 -19.82
N LEU A 312 2.36 17.41 -18.66
CA LEU A 312 3.55 16.68 -18.21
C LEU A 312 3.25 15.20 -17.95
N LEU A 313 2.14 14.88 -17.28
CA LEU A 313 1.78 13.49 -17.01
C LEU A 313 1.49 12.71 -18.30
N ARG A 314 0.76 13.31 -19.24
CA ARG A 314 0.49 12.74 -20.58
C ARG A 314 1.76 12.46 -21.36
N SER A 315 2.71 13.40 -21.36
CA SER A 315 3.95 13.30 -22.15
C SER A 315 5.00 12.38 -21.55
N HIS A 316 4.98 12.15 -20.23
CA HIS A 316 6.02 11.37 -19.54
C HIS A 316 5.54 10.00 -19.07
N VAL A 317 4.25 9.82 -18.76
CA VAL A 317 3.71 8.55 -18.25
C VAL A 317 2.72 7.95 -19.25
N GLY A 318 1.72 8.72 -19.68
CA GLY A 318 0.75 8.28 -20.69
C GLY A 318 -0.63 8.91 -20.52
N PRO A 319 -1.61 8.54 -21.37
CA PRO A 319 -2.95 9.11 -21.36
C PRO A 319 -3.67 8.91 -20.02
N LEU A 320 -4.33 9.96 -19.52
CA LEU A 320 -5.17 9.89 -18.33
C LEU A 320 -6.32 8.90 -18.53
N GLY A 321 -6.76 8.23 -17.47
CA GLY A 321 -7.75 7.15 -17.57
C GLY A 321 -7.22 5.84 -18.18
N SER A 322 -5.92 5.77 -18.51
CA SER A 322 -5.24 4.57 -19.04
C SER A 322 -3.94 4.22 -18.28
N ILE A 323 -3.82 4.68 -17.03
CA ILE A 323 -2.66 4.45 -16.16
C ILE A 323 -3.05 3.43 -15.10
N ASP A 324 -2.34 2.29 -15.07
CA ASP A 324 -2.57 1.25 -14.07
C ASP A 324 -1.77 1.54 -12.80
N ILE A 325 -2.39 1.46 -11.62
CA ILE A 325 -1.70 1.64 -10.33
C ILE A 325 -1.46 0.28 -9.67
N ARG A 326 -0.18 -0.07 -9.46
CA ARG A 326 0.20 -1.34 -8.82
C ARG A 326 1.04 -1.13 -7.57
N THR A 327 0.75 -1.94 -6.56
CA THR A 327 1.52 -1.99 -5.31
C THR A 327 2.91 -2.58 -5.55
N ILE A 328 3.94 -1.91 -5.05
CA ILE A 328 5.30 -2.44 -5.03
C ILE A 328 5.55 -3.13 -3.69
N HIS A 329 5.98 -4.38 -3.78
CA HIS A 329 6.28 -5.21 -2.61
C HIS A 329 7.67 -4.91 -2.07
N ILE A 330 7.85 -5.05 -0.76
CA ILE A 330 9.15 -4.85 -0.10
C ILE A 330 10.10 -5.99 -0.52
N PRO A 331 11.28 -5.69 -1.10
CA PRO A 331 12.24 -6.72 -1.46
C PRO A 331 12.68 -7.52 -0.22
N PRO A 332 12.78 -8.87 -0.29
CA PRO A 332 13.17 -9.68 0.85
C PRO A 332 14.49 -9.25 1.51
N ALA A 333 15.48 -8.85 0.70
CA ALA A 333 16.77 -8.36 1.15
C ALA A 333 16.67 -7.03 1.95
N LEU A 334 15.73 -6.16 1.58
CA LEU A 334 15.48 -4.91 2.29
C LEU A 334 14.77 -5.16 3.62
N ALA A 335 13.78 -6.06 3.64
CA ALA A 335 13.14 -6.50 4.87
C ALA A 335 14.14 -7.15 5.84
N GLU A 336 15.06 -7.98 5.34
CA GLU A 336 16.11 -8.60 6.16
C GLU A 336 17.06 -7.56 6.75
N TYR A 337 17.57 -6.65 5.93
CA TYR A 337 18.44 -5.57 6.38
C TYR A 337 17.79 -4.73 7.50
N PHE A 338 16.51 -4.40 7.36
CA PHE A 338 15.75 -3.64 8.35
C PHE A 338 15.49 -4.40 9.65
N LEU A 339 15.16 -5.69 9.57
CA LEU A 339 14.98 -6.53 10.76
C LEU A 339 16.30 -6.67 11.53
N THR A 340 17.40 -6.94 10.83
CA THR A 340 18.73 -7.05 11.44
C THR A 340 19.20 -5.71 12.02
N PHE A 341 18.89 -4.59 11.35
CA PHE A 341 19.11 -3.25 11.86
C PHE A 341 18.41 -3.04 13.22
N ARG A 342 17.10 -3.32 13.28
CA ARG A 342 16.30 -3.16 14.51
C ARG A 342 16.82 -4.05 15.64
N GLU A 343 17.04 -5.33 15.34
CA GLU A 343 17.55 -6.30 16.31
C GLU A 343 18.89 -5.86 16.90
N SER A 344 19.84 -5.48 16.04
CA SER A 344 21.17 -5.03 16.47
C SER A 344 21.13 -3.71 17.25
N LEU A 345 20.33 -2.74 16.81
CA LEU A 345 20.20 -1.45 17.48
C LEU A 345 19.58 -1.62 18.87
N TYR A 346 18.47 -2.36 18.99
CA TYR A 346 17.79 -2.51 20.27
C TYR A 346 18.57 -3.39 21.25
N ALA A 347 19.26 -4.44 20.80
CA ALA A 347 20.18 -5.20 21.64
C ALA A 347 21.32 -4.32 22.19
N PHE A 348 21.84 -3.38 21.37
CA PHE A 348 22.82 -2.41 21.83
C PHE A 348 22.25 -1.41 22.85
N LEU A 349 21.04 -0.90 22.63
CA LEU A 349 20.39 0.02 23.57
C LEU A 349 20.03 -0.65 24.91
N GLU A 350 19.70 -1.95 24.90
CA GLU A 350 19.40 -2.73 26.11
C GLU A 350 20.66 -3.11 26.90
N SER A 351 21.75 -3.43 26.20
CA SER A 351 23.04 -3.77 26.83
C SER A 351 23.82 -2.55 27.32
N GLY A 352 23.64 -1.39 26.67
CA GLY A 352 24.17 -0.13 27.14
C GLY A 352 23.40 0.35 28.38
N ASN A 353 24.12 0.72 29.44
CA ASN A 353 23.57 1.27 30.69
C ASN A 353 22.36 2.19 30.47
N SER A 354 21.46 2.31 31.46
CA SER A 354 20.21 3.09 31.38
C SER A 354 20.34 4.52 30.84
N SER A 355 21.53 5.12 30.90
CA SER A 355 21.86 6.41 30.29
C SER A 355 21.80 6.41 28.76
N LEU A 356 22.21 5.33 28.07
CA LEU A 356 22.21 5.25 26.61
C LEU A 356 20.78 5.22 26.08
N LEU A 357 19.94 4.35 26.66
CA LEU A 357 18.51 4.30 26.36
C LEU A 357 17.84 5.65 26.62
N ALA A 358 18.19 6.33 27.72
CA ALA A 358 17.69 7.66 28.02
C ALA A 358 18.13 8.69 26.96
N SER A 359 19.40 8.71 26.55
CA SER A 359 19.88 9.62 25.51
C SER A 359 19.15 9.41 24.19
N TYR A 360 18.97 8.15 23.77
CA TYR A 360 18.19 7.82 22.57
C TYR A 360 16.73 8.29 22.70
N ALA A 361 16.11 8.09 23.87
CA ALA A 361 14.75 8.50 24.14
C ALA A 361 14.54 10.03 24.12
N HIS A 362 15.59 10.84 24.37
CA HIS A 362 15.51 12.30 24.40
C HIS A 362 15.92 12.98 23.08
N LEU A 363 16.29 12.22 22.05
CA LEU A 363 16.55 12.77 20.73
C LEU A 363 15.29 13.47 20.18
N THR A 364 15.48 14.64 19.59
CA THR A 364 14.42 15.44 18.99
C THR A 364 13.98 14.88 17.65
N GLU A 365 12.70 15.01 17.31
CA GLU A 365 12.12 14.57 16.03
C GLU A 365 11.51 15.77 15.29
N PRO A 366 12.32 16.66 14.68
CA PRO A 366 11.80 17.82 13.97
C PRO A 366 11.28 17.48 12.57
N LEU A 367 10.46 18.37 12.02
CA LEU A 367 10.19 18.42 10.58
C LEU A 367 11.29 19.26 9.91
N VAL A 368 11.76 18.79 8.75
CA VAL A 368 12.68 19.52 7.88
C VAL A 368 12.14 19.59 6.46
N ASP A 369 12.60 20.55 5.66
CA ASP A 369 12.04 20.92 4.35
C ASP A 369 13.03 20.69 3.16
N PRO A 370 13.51 19.47 2.94
CA PRO A 370 14.55 19.21 1.95
C PRO A 370 14.01 19.36 0.52
N VAL A 371 14.77 20.07 -0.32
CA VAL A 371 14.51 20.21 -1.75
C VAL A 371 15.66 19.56 -2.53
N PRO A 372 15.38 18.69 -3.53
CA PRO A 372 16.43 18.14 -4.37
C PRO A 372 17.29 19.24 -5.00
N PRO A 373 18.62 19.08 -5.08
CA PRO A 373 19.53 20.15 -5.46
C PRO A 373 19.29 20.70 -6.87
N THR A 374 18.74 19.90 -7.76
CA THR A 374 18.45 20.27 -9.16
C THR A 374 17.13 21.00 -9.35
N TRP A 375 16.31 21.16 -8.30
CA TRP A 375 14.94 21.66 -8.42
C TRP A 375 14.81 23.16 -8.14
N GLY A 376 15.89 23.87 -7.78
CA GLY A 376 15.82 25.29 -7.42
C GLY A 376 15.27 26.22 -8.51
N ASN A 377 14.57 27.28 -8.09
CA ASN A 377 14.08 28.40 -8.92
C ASN A 377 13.06 28.04 -10.01
N LEU A 378 12.04 27.24 -9.65
CA LEU A 378 10.95 26.83 -10.52
C LEU A 378 9.58 27.17 -9.91
N SER A 379 8.53 27.11 -10.73
CA SER A 379 7.14 27.08 -10.28
C SER A 379 6.65 25.63 -10.24
N TYR A 380 6.13 25.18 -9.10
CA TYR A 380 5.73 23.78 -8.88
C TYR A 380 4.22 23.60 -8.86
N TYR A 381 3.74 22.52 -9.48
CA TYR A 381 2.32 22.20 -9.65
C TYR A 381 1.93 20.88 -8.95
N GLY A 382 2.76 20.35 -8.05
CA GLY A 382 2.44 19.17 -7.25
C GLY A 382 3.32 17.95 -7.50
N GLY A 383 3.35 17.06 -6.51
CA GLY A 383 4.04 15.77 -6.51
C GLY A 383 3.13 14.54 -6.66
N ASN A 384 1.83 14.77 -6.88
CA ASN A 384 0.81 13.73 -6.89
C ASN A 384 0.31 13.47 -8.33
N PRO A 385 0.58 12.29 -8.93
CA PRO A 385 0.08 11.93 -10.26
C PRO A 385 -1.45 11.88 -10.38
N MET A 386 -2.16 11.76 -9.26
CA MET A 386 -3.63 11.77 -9.17
C MET A 386 -4.20 13.18 -8.98
N CYS A 387 -3.36 14.21 -8.86
CA CYS A 387 -3.75 15.62 -8.80
C CYS A 387 -3.01 16.46 -9.86
N PRO A 388 -3.12 16.15 -11.16
CA PRO A 388 -2.31 16.80 -12.20
C PRO A 388 -2.78 18.23 -12.56
N PHE A 389 -3.72 18.82 -11.83
CA PHE A 389 -4.40 20.07 -12.19
C PHE A 389 -4.19 21.22 -11.20
N MET A 390 -3.20 21.09 -10.32
CA MET A 390 -2.95 22.11 -9.29
C MET A 390 -2.38 23.40 -9.87
N SER A 391 -2.41 24.46 -9.07
CA SER A 391 -1.86 25.77 -9.44
C SER A 391 -0.38 25.90 -9.10
N ALA A 392 0.29 26.89 -9.70
CA ALA A 392 1.71 27.14 -9.46
C ALA A 392 1.98 27.58 -8.01
N GLN A 393 3.01 27.02 -7.39
CA GLN A 393 3.52 27.40 -6.07
C GLN A 393 5.03 27.65 -6.13
N SER A 394 5.53 28.36 -5.12
CA SER A 394 6.96 28.65 -4.93
C SER A 394 7.72 27.57 -4.15
N PHE A 395 7.02 26.52 -3.70
CA PHE A 395 7.56 25.44 -2.89
C PHE A 395 7.24 24.08 -3.51
N VAL A 396 8.14 23.11 -3.29
CA VAL A 396 7.93 21.70 -3.62
C VAL A 396 6.82 21.13 -2.74
N GLN A 397 5.91 20.34 -3.32
CA GLN A 397 4.82 19.68 -2.59
C GLN A 397 5.13 18.22 -2.27
N PRO A 398 4.47 17.60 -1.27
CA PRO A 398 4.61 16.17 -1.02
C PRO A 398 4.19 15.31 -2.21
N SER A 399 4.61 14.04 -2.14
CA SER A 399 4.10 13.00 -3.04
C SER A 399 2.63 12.71 -2.74
N PHE A 400 2.01 11.82 -3.51
CA PHE A 400 0.60 11.49 -3.32
C PHE A 400 0.30 10.80 -2.00
N GLY A 401 -0.79 11.20 -1.37
CA GLY A 401 -1.50 10.48 -0.32
C GLY A 401 -2.70 9.73 -0.88
N ILE A 402 -3.07 8.65 -0.21
CA ILE A 402 -4.28 7.87 -0.56
C ILE A 402 -5.54 8.66 -0.22
N THR A 403 -5.47 9.49 0.82
CA THR A 403 -6.53 10.38 1.29
C THR A 403 -6.49 11.76 0.65
N ASP A 404 -5.65 11.98 -0.37
CA ASP A 404 -5.59 13.26 -1.08
C ASP A 404 -6.87 13.51 -1.87
N ASP A 405 -7.46 14.68 -1.64
CA ASP A 405 -8.62 15.22 -2.35
C ASP A 405 -8.27 16.34 -3.35
N CYS A 406 -6.98 16.60 -3.54
CA CYS A 406 -6.44 17.66 -4.40
C CYS A 406 -6.91 19.08 -4.04
N THR A 407 -7.29 19.36 -2.78
CA THR A 407 -7.79 20.69 -2.38
C THR A 407 -6.71 21.60 -1.79
N ALA A 408 -5.68 21.03 -1.17
CA ALA A 408 -4.61 21.77 -0.50
C ALA A 408 -3.24 21.55 -1.17
N GLN A 409 -2.45 22.61 -1.30
CA GLN A 409 -1.04 22.54 -1.67
C GLN A 409 -0.21 22.95 -0.46
N VAL A 410 0.49 22.00 0.14
CA VAL A 410 1.34 22.21 1.32
C VAL A 410 2.82 22.03 0.97
N PRO A 411 3.75 22.71 1.66
CA PRO A 411 5.17 22.47 1.48
C PRO A 411 5.56 21.03 1.83
N TYR A 412 6.46 20.45 1.05
CA TYR A 412 7.06 19.16 1.34
C TYR A 412 7.90 19.24 2.61
N ALA A 413 7.67 18.30 3.52
CA ALA A 413 8.45 18.15 4.73
C ALA A 413 8.75 16.67 5.00
N VAL A 414 9.89 16.43 5.65
CA VAL A 414 10.34 15.12 6.10
C VAL A 414 10.45 15.15 7.61
N HIS A 415 9.84 14.18 8.28
CA HIS A 415 9.89 14.07 9.74
C HIS A 415 11.13 13.24 10.14
N PHE A 416 12.07 13.87 10.84
CA PHE A 416 13.28 13.24 11.34
C PHE A 416 13.02 12.40 12.60
N ARG A 417 12.22 11.34 12.44
CA ARG A 417 11.99 10.34 13.49
C ARG A 417 13.31 9.65 13.85
N ARG A 418 13.53 9.38 15.13
CA ARG A 418 14.80 8.89 15.68
C ARG A 418 15.32 7.65 14.96
N GLU A 419 14.47 6.64 14.85
CA GLU A 419 14.82 5.37 14.20
C GLU A 419 15.10 5.56 12.70
N SER A 420 14.28 6.36 12.01
CA SER A 420 14.48 6.68 10.59
C SER A 420 15.81 7.39 10.33
N VAL A 421 16.21 8.33 11.21
CA VAL A 421 17.48 9.06 11.08
C VAL A 421 18.67 8.13 11.36
N VAL A 422 18.58 7.28 12.38
CA VAL A 422 19.64 6.28 12.67
C VAL A 422 19.79 5.30 11.50
N PHE A 423 18.67 4.80 10.96
CA PHE A 423 18.65 3.94 9.78
C PHE A 423 19.24 4.64 8.55
N ALA A 424 18.86 5.91 8.31
CA ALA A 424 19.35 6.67 7.19
C ALA A 424 20.86 6.93 7.28
N LEU A 425 21.38 7.33 8.44
CA LEU A 425 22.81 7.59 8.64
C LEU A 425 23.67 6.35 8.38
N ILE A 426 23.27 5.18 8.91
CA ILE A 426 24.02 3.94 8.69
C ILE A 426 23.90 3.44 7.24
N SER A 427 22.74 3.63 6.61
CA SER A 427 22.51 3.19 5.22
C SER A 427 23.15 4.11 4.18
N SER A 428 23.25 5.40 4.45
CA SER A 428 23.89 6.37 3.55
C SER A 428 25.41 6.38 3.68
N GLY A 429 25.97 5.86 4.79
CA GLY A 429 27.41 5.85 5.05
C GLY A 429 28.03 7.25 5.12
N LEU A 430 27.24 8.24 5.56
CA LEU A 430 27.67 9.64 5.57
C LEU A 430 28.76 9.86 6.62
N SER A 431 29.78 10.63 6.26
CA SER A 431 30.79 11.13 7.19
C SER A 431 30.39 12.47 7.81
N MET A 432 31.05 12.84 8.90
CA MET A 432 30.73 14.06 9.66
C MET A 432 30.83 15.34 8.82
N ASP A 433 31.78 15.41 7.89
CA ASP A 433 31.98 16.52 6.96
C ASP A 433 30.88 16.62 5.89
N GLN A 434 30.13 15.54 5.66
CA GLN A 434 29.04 15.51 4.68
C GLN A 434 27.70 16.01 5.23
N LEU A 435 27.52 16.04 6.56
CA LEU A 435 26.25 16.41 7.19
C LEU A 435 25.79 17.83 6.82
N GLY A 436 26.72 18.79 6.75
CA GLY A 436 26.41 20.17 6.38
C GLY A 436 25.81 20.27 4.97
N PHE A 437 26.32 19.50 4.01
CA PHE A 437 25.81 19.49 2.64
C PHE A 437 24.42 18.86 2.55
N VAL A 438 24.16 17.77 3.30
CA VAL A 438 22.84 17.14 3.38
C VAL A 438 21.81 18.09 3.97
N CYS A 439 22.17 18.81 5.03
CA CYS A 439 21.26 19.77 5.66
C CYS A 439 21.04 21.03 4.83
N ASN A 440 21.98 21.38 3.93
CA ASN A 440 21.81 22.51 3.03
C ASN A 440 20.69 22.31 1.98
N PHE A 441 20.20 21.07 1.79
CA PHE A 441 18.99 20.82 1.00
C PHE A 441 17.73 21.35 1.69
N SER A 442 17.75 21.50 3.01
CA SER A 442 16.63 22.00 3.82
C SER A 442 16.81 23.49 4.10
N SER A 443 16.53 24.34 3.11
CA SER A 443 16.95 25.76 3.15
C SER A 443 16.38 26.55 4.35
N THR A 444 15.16 26.26 4.80
CA THR A 444 14.55 26.97 5.94
C THR A 444 14.77 26.28 7.28
N SER A 445 15.16 24.99 7.27
CA SER A 445 15.37 24.17 8.48
C SER A 445 16.77 23.55 8.60
N SER A 446 17.77 24.11 7.91
CA SER A 446 19.15 23.61 7.88
C SER A 446 19.76 23.49 9.27
N ASP A 447 19.50 24.46 10.15
CA ASP A 447 19.99 24.46 11.54
C ASP A 447 19.38 23.32 12.36
N GLN A 448 18.06 23.08 12.24
CA GLN A 448 17.37 21.97 12.91
C GLN A 448 17.84 20.62 12.38
N CYS A 449 18.03 20.51 11.06
CA CYS A 449 18.63 19.33 10.44
C CYS A 449 20.01 19.05 11.03
N LEU A 450 20.90 20.04 11.02
CA LEU A 450 22.29 19.86 11.45
C LEU A 450 22.38 19.54 12.94
N ALA A 451 21.59 20.23 13.78
CA ALA A 451 21.51 19.95 15.21
C ALA A 451 21.06 18.50 15.49
N THR A 452 20.08 18.00 14.72
CA THR A 452 19.59 16.63 14.86
C THR A 452 20.64 15.61 14.43
N LEU A 453 21.26 15.79 13.25
CA LEU A 453 22.27 14.85 12.76
C LEU A 453 23.51 14.81 13.66
N LEU A 454 23.95 15.95 14.18
CA LEU A 454 25.07 16.02 15.13
C LEU A 454 24.76 15.38 16.49
N ALA A 455 23.50 15.43 16.94
CA ALA A 455 23.06 14.76 18.17
C ALA A 455 22.99 13.23 18.00
N VAL A 456 22.61 12.75 16.82
CA VAL A 456 22.43 11.31 16.54
C VAL A 456 23.74 10.61 16.16
N LEU A 457 24.63 11.28 15.41
CA LEU A 457 25.84 10.68 14.86
C LEU A 457 26.72 9.94 15.90
N PRO A 458 27.00 10.50 17.11
CA PRO A 458 27.83 9.80 18.10
C PRO A 458 27.24 8.46 18.57
N LEU A 459 25.91 8.36 18.64
CA LEU A 459 25.23 7.12 18.97
C LEU A 459 25.40 6.09 17.85
N VAL A 460 25.23 6.51 16.60
CA VAL A 460 25.40 5.62 15.43
C VAL A 460 26.84 5.14 15.31
N THR A 461 27.83 6.01 15.53
CA THR A 461 29.24 5.61 15.48
C THR A 461 29.58 4.61 16.58
N MET A 462 29.16 4.87 17.82
CA MET A 462 29.39 3.96 18.94
C MET A 462 28.71 2.59 18.74
N TRP A 463 27.47 2.61 18.27
CA TRP A 463 26.73 1.39 17.93
C TRP A 463 27.44 0.60 16.82
N ASN A 464 27.84 1.26 15.74
CA ASN A 464 28.51 0.62 14.62
C ASN A 464 29.89 0.06 15.00
N GLU A 465 30.66 0.77 15.82
CA GLU A 465 31.97 0.31 16.30
C GLU A 465 31.85 -0.90 17.25
N SER A 466 30.83 -0.93 18.10
CA SER A 466 30.62 -2.02 19.06
C SER A 466 30.04 -3.28 18.44
N THR A 467 29.18 -3.15 17.42
CA THR A 467 28.49 -4.27 16.79
C THR A 467 29.08 -4.68 15.44
N ALA A 468 29.92 -3.84 14.84
CA ALA A 468 30.41 -3.99 13.46
C ALA A 468 29.27 -4.07 12.43
N PHE A 469 28.12 -3.46 12.70
CA PHE A 469 26.92 -3.59 11.85
C PHE A 469 27.18 -3.20 10.39
N GLY A 470 27.71 -2.01 10.13
CA GLY A 470 27.91 -1.49 8.77
C GLY A 470 28.98 -2.21 7.95
N SER A 471 29.88 -2.97 8.60
CA SER A 471 30.86 -3.82 7.89
C SER A 471 30.34 -5.24 7.63
N GLN A 472 29.35 -5.70 8.39
CA GLN A 472 28.72 -7.02 8.21
C GLN A 472 27.48 -6.96 7.31
N TYR A 473 26.70 -5.88 7.42
CA TYR A 473 25.41 -5.72 6.76
C TYR A 473 25.42 -4.46 5.91
N HIS A 474 25.35 -4.65 4.60
CA HIS A 474 25.32 -3.55 3.64
C HIS A 474 23.88 -3.28 3.18
N PRO A 475 23.51 -2.00 2.98
CA PRO A 475 22.20 -1.66 2.45
C PRO A 475 22.05 -2.27 1.04
N PRO A 476 20.87 -2.84 0.69
CA PRO A 476 20.68 -3.55 -0.57
C PRO A 476 20.45 -2.58 -1.75
N ILE A 477 21.47 -1.77 -2.07
CA ILE A 477 21.43 -0.71 -3.09
C ILE A 477 20.95 -1.22 -4.45
N THR A 478 21.38 -2.41 -4.87
CA THR A 478 20.96 -3.00 -6.16
C THR A 478 19.46 -3.33 -6.19
N ALA A 479 18.91 -3.83 -5.08
CA ALA A 479 17.47 -4.06 -4.99
C ALA A 479 16.72 -2.72 -5.06
N MET A 480 17.22 -1.69 -4.38
CA MET A 480 16.64 -0.35 -4.41
C MET A 480 16.70 0.29 -5.81
N SER A 481 17.82 0.19 -6.51
CA SER A 481 17.96 0.73 -7.86
C SER A 481 17.02 0.05 -8.86
N ASN A 482 16.75 -1.25 -8.68
CA ASN A 482 15.83 -1.99 -9.55
C ASN A 482 14.36 -1.58 -9.37
N LEU A 483 13.97 -1.11 -8.18
CA LEU A 483 12.63 -0.58 -7.95
C LEU A 483 12.42 0.79 -8.61
N ASN A 484 13.50 1.53 -8.85
CA ASN A 484 13.50 2.86 -9.48
C ASN A 484 12.53 3.85 -8.81
N ILE A 485 12.45 3.81 -7.47
CA ILE A 485 11.55 4.69 -6.70
C ILE A 485 12.09 6.12 -6.78
N SER A 486 11.23 7.06 -7.18
CA SER A 486 11.58 8.46 -7.34
C SER A 486 10.62 9.37 -6.57
N PHE A 487 11.13 10.52 -6.16
CA PHE A 487 10.33 11.68 -5.81
C PHE A 487 10.09 12.51 -7.08
N MET A 488 8.86 12.95 -7.31
CA MET A 488 8.47 13.65 -8.53
C MET A 488 7.87 15.02 -8.25
N GLN A 489 7.99 15.94 -9.21
CA GLN A 489 7.21 17.19 -9.26
C GLN A 489 6.86 17.56 -10.70
N PHE A 490 5.66 18.11 -10.87
CA PHE A 490 5.33 18.91 -12.04
C PHE A 490 5.89 20.31 -11.86
N ALA A 491 6.63 20.82 -12.84
CA ALA A 491 7.21 22.15 -12.74
C ALA A 491 7.18 22.91 -14.07
N SER A 492 7.36 24.21 -13.98
CA SER A 492 7.69 25.07 -15.12
C SER A 492 8.73 26.10 -14.71
N ALA A 493 9.30 26.77 -15.69
CA ALA A 493 10.02 27.99 -15.40
C ALA A 493 9.07 29.04 -14.77
N ILE A 494 9.65 29.89 -13.91
CA ILE A 494 8.93 30.96 -13.22
C ILE A 494 8.25 31.85 -14.26
N ASP A 495 6.96 32.10 -14.07
CA ASP A 495 6.09 32.93 -14.92
C ASP A 495 6.01 32.49 -16.40
N ASP A 496 6.39 31.24 -16.71
CA ASP A 496 6.39 30.70 -18.07
C ASP A 496 5.94 29.23 -18.09
N THR A 497 4.65 29.03 -18.33
CA THR A 497 4.00 27.72 -18.41
C THR A 497 4.31 26.95 -19.69
N THR A 498 5.04 27.54 -20.64
CA THR A 498 5.44 26.88 -21.89
C THR A 498 6.72 26.08 -21.74
N ARG A 499 7.58 26.46 -20.78
CA ARG A 499 8.80 25.72 -20.42
C ARG A 499 8.54 24.82 -19.23
N GLN A 500 7.85 23.72 -19.49
CA GLN A 500 7.48 22.72 -18.49
C GLN A 500 8.62 21.71 -18.29
N SER A 501 8.73 21.19 -17.07
CA SER A 501 9.72 20.17 -16.67
C SER A 501 9.05 19.13 -15.78
N PHE A 502 9.15 17.86 -16.17
CA PHE A 502 8.83 16.75 -15.28
C PHE A 502 10.06 16.40 -14.44
N LEU A 503 10.04 16.76 -13.17
CA LEU A 503 11.19 16.60 -12.28
C LEU A 503 11.13 15.24 -11.60
N LEU A 504 12.24 14.50 -11.67
CA LEU A 504 12.43 13.23 -10.99
C LEU A 504 13.74 13.24 -10.20
N GLN A 505 13.67 12.78 -8.96
CA GLN A 505 14.80 12.58 -8.07
C GLN A 505 14.73 11.16 -7.51
N PRO A 506 15.62 10.23 -7.91
CA PRO A 506 15.69 8.91 -7.31
C PRO A 506 15.82 8.99 -5.79
N LEU A 507 15.09 8.14 -5.06
CA LEU A 507 15.21 8.11 -3.60
C LEU A 507 16.59 7.63 -3.17
N VAL A 508 17.12 6.59 -3.82
CA VAL A 508 18.43 6.03 -3.49
C VAL A 508 19.24 5.89 -4.76
N ALA A 509 20.39 6.56 -4.81
CA ALA A 509 21.34 6.48 -5.90
C ALA A 509 22.79 6.43 -5.38
N ALA A 510 23.66 5.75 -6.13
CA ALA A 510 25.07 5.67 -5.78
C ALA A 510 25.72 7.06 -5.82
N ASN A 511 26.47 7.42 -4.77
CA ASN A 511 27.16 8.70 -4.65
C ASN A 511 26.24 9.94 -4.67
N ASP A 512 24.95 9.80 -4.34
CA ASP A 512 24.03 10.92 -4.21
C ASP A 512 23.71 11.21 -2.74
N MET A 513 24.01 12.44 -2.31
CA MET A 513 23.76 12.90 -0.95
C MET A 513 22.26 13.01 -0.62
N TRP A 514 21.40 13.18 -1.64
CA TRP A 514 19.94 13.14 -1.45
C TRP A 514 19.47 11.79 -0.90
N SER A 515 20.23 10.71 -1.15
CA SER A 515 19.89 9.36 -0.71
C SER A 515 19.68 9.24 0.79
N PHE A 516 20.23 10.16 1.59
CA PHE A 516 19.91 10.24 3.03
C PHE A 516 18.40 10.42 3.28
N TYR A 517 17.77 11.41 2.64
CA TYR A 517 16.32 11.66 2.76
C TYR A 517 15.51 10.52 2.13
N GLY A 518 16.04 9.92 1.07
CA GLY A 518 15.49 8.69 0.52
C GLY A 518 15.45 7.56 1.54
N TRP A 519 16.56 7.29 2.25
CA TRP A 519 16.61 6.25 3.28
C TRP A 519 15.70 6.53 4.48
N VAL A 520 15.45 7.81 4.82
CA VAL A 520 14.39 8.17 5.78
C VAL A 520 13.02 7.71 5.27
N GLY A 521 12.69 8.00 4.00
CA GLY A 521 11.44 7.55 3.38
C GLY A 521 11.33 6.02 3.25
N ILE A 522 12.44 5.33 2.95
CA ILE A 522 12.49 3.86 2.89
C ILE A 522 12.27 3.23 4.27
N HIS A 523 12.85 3.81 5.33
CA HIS A 523 12.53 3.37 6.70
C HIS A 523 11.04 3.51 7.01
N GLU A 524 10.42 4.62 6.60
CA GLU A 524 8.98 4.85 6.79
C GLU A 524 8.12 3.88 5.98
N TRP A 525 8.57 3.44 4.80
CA TRP A 525 7.94 2.36 4.05
C TRP A 525 8.01 1.02 4.80
N LEU A 526 9.20 0.67 5.31
CA LEU A 526 9.43 -0.57 6.07
C LEU A 526 8.69 -0.59 7.41
N SER A 527 8.41 0.58 7.98
CA SER A 527 7.60 0.75 9.18
C SER A 527 6.09 0.86 8.91
N GLY A 528 5.67 0.92 7.63
CA GLY A 528 4.25 0.93 7.24
C GLY A 528 3.58 2.30 7.33
N ARG A 529 4.35 3.37 7.44
CA ARG A 529 3.87 4.76 7.38
C ARG A 529 3.75 5.29 5.96
N ARG A 530 4.48 4.67 5.03
CA ARG A 530 4.43 4.97 3.60
C ARG A 530 4.27 3.69 2.81
N GLU A 531 3.85 3.83 1.58
CA GLU A 531 3.70 2.75 0.62
C GLU A 531 4.35 3.15 -0.70
N VAL A 532 4.65 2.16 -1.56
CA VAL A 532 5.25 2.40 -2.87
C VAL A 532 4.31 1.85 -3.92
N TYR A 533 4.03 2.66 -4.93
CA TYR A 533 3.20 2.28 -6.06
C TYR A 533 3.87 2.64 -7.38
N SER A 534 3.64 1.81 -8.39
CA SER A 534 3.98 2.10 -9.77
C SER A 534 2.75 2.55 -10.54
N PHE A 535 2.87 3.71 -11.19
CA PHE A 535 1.92 4.25 -12.16
C PHE A 535 2.39 3.85 -13.56
N GLU A 536 1.76 2.84 -14.13
CA GLU A 536 2.12 2.25 -15.41
C GLU A 536 1.26 2.84 -16.52
N GLY A 537 1.81 3.83 -17.23
CA GLY A 537 1.17 4.40 -18.41
C GLY A 537 1.69 3.78 -19.70
N ASP A 538 1.24 4.35 -20.81
CA ASP A 538 1.57 3.89 -22.16
C ASP A 538 2.97 4.27 -22.62
N ILE A 539 3.57 5.29 -21.99
CA ILE A 539 4.91 5.81 -22.33
C ILE A 539 5.95 5.29 -21.35
N ALA A 540 5.67 5.40 -20.06
CA ALA A 540 6.60 4.99 -19.02
C ALA A 540 5.90 4.51 -17.74
N THR A 541 6.68 3.88 -16.88
CA THR A 541 6.29 3.54 -15.51
C THR A 541 6.95 4.50 -14.53
N LEU A 542 6.13 5.15 -13.71
CA LEU A 542 6.58 6.02 -12.63
C LEU A 542 6.40 5.30 -11.28
N THR A 543 7.50 4.95 -10.61
CA THR A 543 7.45 4.36 -9.26
C THR A 543 7.67 5.44 -8.21
N VAL A 544 6.70 5.65 -7.32
CA VAL A 544 6.69 6.75 -6.35
C VAL A 544 6.31 6.23 -4.97
N LEU A 545 6.92 6.83 -3.96
CA LEU A 545 6.61 6.62 -2.55
C LEU A 545 5.48 7.57 -2.14
N THR A 546 4.49 7.11 -1.38
CA THR A 546 3.42 7.98 -0.86
C THR A 546 3.96 9.03 0.10
N GLU A 547 3.18 10.06 0.40
CA GLU A 547 3.39 10.86 1.61
C GLU A 547 3.23 10.00 2.89
N PRO A 548 3.76 10.45 4.04
CA PRO A 548 3.65 9.71 5.29
C PRO A 548 2.24 9.80 5.86
N GLN A 549 1.71 8.67 6.31
CA GLN A 549 0.44 8.58 7.02
C GLN A 549 0.67 8.48 8.53
N ASP A 550 -0.24 9.07 9.29
CA ASP A 550 -0.26 8.91 10.73
C ASP A 550 -0.66 7.47 11.11
N GLU A 551 -0.02 6.95 12.16
CA GLU A 551 -0.35 5.64 12.68
C GLU A 551 -1.71 5.67 13.36
N LEU A 552 -2.45 4.57 13.22
CA LEU A 552 -3.70 4.37 13.91
C LEU A 552 -3.43 3.68 15.25
N ALA A 553 -4.13 4.12 16.30
CA ALA A 553 -4.05 3.50 17.61
C ALA A 553 -5.27 2.61 17.87
N LEU A 554 -5.04 1.35 18.27
CA LEU A 554 -6.09 0.45 18.72
C LEU A 554 -5.94 0.17 20.22
N VAL A 555 -7.04 0.31 20.96
CA VAL A 555 -7.10 -0.11 22.37
C VAL A 555 -7.43 -1.59 22.42
N ALA A 556 -6.57 -2.36 23.09
CA ALA A 556 -6.79 -3.78 23.34
C ALA A 556 -8.05 -4.03 24.18
N ASN A 557 -8.85 -5.02 23.82
CA ASN A 557 -10.11 -5.34 24.50
C ASN A 557 -9.89 -6.38 25.61
N ASP A 558 -9.95 -5.97 26.88
CA ASP A 558 -9.79 -6.86 28.04
C ASP A 558 -10.89 -7.94 28.14
N LEU A 559 -12.06 -7.71 27.52
CA LEU A 559 -13.14 -8.71 27.48
C LEU A 559 -12.80 -9.91 26.59
N GLU A 560 -11.82 -9.78 25.71
CA GLU A 560 -11.33 -10.90 24.90
C GLU A 560 -10.46 -11.86 25.70
N ILE A 561 -9.98 -11.47 26.90
CA ILE A 561 -9.18 -12.32 27.79
C ILE A 561 -10.12 -13.15 28.67
N SER A 562 -10.34 -14.42 28.29
CA SER A 562 -11.20 -15.31 29.08
C SER A 562 -10.56 -15.66 30.42
N ARG A 563 -11.38 -15.68 31.47
CA ARG A 563 -11.01 -16.07 32.84
C ARG A 563 -11.99 -17.09 33.43
N LYS A 564 -12.76 -17.78 32.59
CA LYS A 564 -13.86 -18.65 33.04
C LYS A 564 -13.34 -19.98 33.57
N GLY A 565 -12.38 -20.58 32.89
CA GLY A 565 -11.80 -21.88 33.25
C GLY A 565 -10.92 -21.79 34.49
N CYS A 566 -10.12 -20.73 34.59
CA CYS A 566 -9.17 -20.55 35.69
C CYS A 566 -9.81 -20.37 37.07
N TYR A 567 -11.07 -19.91 37.16
CA TYR A 567 -11.81 -19.84 38.44
C TYR A 567 -12.10 -21.22 39.07
N TYR A 568 -12.09 -22.29 38.28
CA TYR A 568 -12.43 -23.63 38.76
C TYR A 568 -11.21 -24.46 39.20
N ILE A 569 -10.01 -23.85 39.17
CA ILE A 569 -8.71 -24.48 39.40
C ILE A 569 -8.04 -23.74 40.55
#